data_AF-A0A2G6C379-F1
#
_entry.id   AF-A0A2G6C379-F1
#
_cell.length_a   1.000
_cell.length_b   1.000
_cell.length_c   1.000
_cell.angle_alpha   90.00
_cell.angle_beta   90.00
_cell.angle_gamma   90.00
#
_symmetry.space_group_name_H-M   'P 1'
#
loop_
_entity.id
_entity.type
_entity.pdbx_description
1 polymer ?
#
loop_
_entity_poly.entity_id
_entity_poly.type
_entity_poly.pdbx_seq_one_letter_code
_entity_poly.pdbx_strand_id
1 'polypeptide(L)'
;MSYAPLACWWLSSAPPIFACSPRYLVNRFAVAAISSPVDKLDQQQIITTLKALDIPHRIVQHPPVFSVADSVGVAPEKYPVKNLFLVERNGPRKLLVIMDGLARLDVKGLAADLGTAKLHFGNENTLRQHMGVAPGSVSLFCLLHPGSQDVEVVVQKQLLSQPELGFHPGDNTATVFIPGASIERFVAGVGREPVFVSM
;
A
#
# COMPACT_ATOMS: atom_id res chain seq x y z
N MET A 1 -0.71 -33.68 57.32
CA MET A 1 -1.71 -32.61 57.55
C MET A 1 -1.01 -31.26 57.39
N SER A 2 -1.23 -30.56 56.28
CA SER A 2 -1.90 -29.24 56.27
C SER A 2 -1.68 -28.53 54.93
N TYR A 3 -2.79 -28.45 54.19
CA TYR A 3 -3.26 -27.39 53.30
C TYR A 3 -2.33 -26.63 52.34
N ALA A 4 -2.67 -26.76 51.06
CA ALA A 4 -2.40 -25.83 49.97
C ALA A 4 -3.16 -24.50 50.16
N PRO A 5 -2.84 -23.48 49.33
CA PRO A 5 -3.86 -23.05 48.38
C PRO A 5 -3.36 -22.78 46.96
N LEU A 6 -4.37 -22.79 46.08
CA LEU A 6 -4.36 -22.59 44.63
C LEU A 6 -3.88 -21.18 44.22
N ALA A 7 -3.22 -21.08 43.06
CA ALA A 7 -3.25 -19.89 42.22
C ALA A 7 -3.05 -20.24 40.74
N CYS A 8 -4.11 -20.04 39.96
CA CYS A 8 -4.10 -19.94 38.50
C CYS A 8 -3.12 -18.87 38.02
N TRP A 9 -2.33 -19.19 37.00
CA TRP A 9 -1.76 -18.20 36.09
C TRP A 9 -1.99 -18.63 34.64
N TRP A 10 -2.99 -17.99 34.02
CA TRP A 10 -3.05 -17.74 32.59
C TRP A 10 -2.09 -16.58 32.29
N LEU A 11 -1.07 -16.80 31.45
CA LEU A 11 -0.38 -15.76 30.68
C LEU A 11 -0.08 -16.37 29.31
N SER A 12 -0.88 -16.03 28.30
CA SER A 12 -0.61 -14.92 27.38
C SER A 12 0.49 -15.28 26.37
N SER A 13 0.07 -16.00 25.33
CA SER A 13 0.83 -16.17 24.09
C SER A 13 0.73 -14.87 23.30
N ALA A 14 1.63 -13.92 23.57
CA ALA A 14 1.81 -12.75 22.71
C ALA A 14 2.42 -13.19 21.36
N PRO A 15 1.94 -12.70 20.20
CA PRO A 15 2.57 -12.96 18.92
C PRO A 15 3.92 -12.23 18.83
N PRO A 16 4.86 -12.70 17.97
CA PRO A 16 6.21 -12.15 17.91
C PRO A 16 6.18 -10.69 17.45
N ILE A 17 6.80 -9.84 18.26
CA ILE A 17 7.15 -8.47 17.92
C ILE A 17 8.13 -8.56 16.74
N PHE A 18 7.74 -8.04 15.58
CA PHE A 18 8.66 -7.88 14.45
C PHE A 18 9.81 -6.96 14.91
N ALA A 19 10.98 -7.56 15.06
CA ALA A 19 12.22 -6.85 15.34
C ALA A 19 12.56 -6.00 14.11
N CYS A 20 12.53 -4.69 14.31
CA CYS A 20 12.92 -3.67 13.34
C CYS A 20 14.36 -3.94 12.86
N SER A 21 14.52 -4.17 11.55
CA SER A 21 15.83 -4.37 10.92
C SER A 21 16.59 -3.03 10.85
N PRO A 22 17.91 -2.96 11.11
CA PRO A 22 18.65 -1.69 11.17
C PRO A 22 18.89 -1.01 9.81
N ARG A 23 18.26 -1.49 8.73
CA ARG A 23 18.77 -1.23 7.36
C ARG A 23 18.38 0.14 6.77
N TYR A 24 17.51 0.91 7.45
CA TYR A 24 17.06 2.22 6.97
C TYR A 24 16.86 3.21 8.11
N LEU A 25 17.95 3.82 8.60
CA LEU A 25 17.90 5.10 9.31
C LEU A 25 17.66 6.23 8.29
N VAL A 26 16.53 6.18 7.58
CA VAL A 26 16.09 7.30 6.75
C VAL A 26 15.39 8.29 7.68
N ASN A 27 15.89 9.52 7.63
CA ASN A 27 15.52 10.67 8.43
C ASN A 27 14.03 10.68 8.86
N ARG A 28 13.74 10.21 10.09
CA ARG A 28 12.39 10.24 10.72
C ARG A 28 11.78 11.66 10.80
N PHE A 29 12.54 12.70 10.45
CA PHE A 29 12.18 14.10 10.55
C PHE A 29 11.61 14.73 9.27
N ALA A 30 11.47 14.01 8.15
CA ALA A 30 11.00 14.61 6.89
C ALA A 30 9.47 14.61 6.68
N VAL A 31 8.69 13.90 7.49
CA VAL A 31 7.20 13.98 7.43
C VAL A 31 6.70 14.79 8.62
N ALA A 32 7.08 16.06 8.67
CA ALA A 32 6.48 17.01 9.60
C ALA A 32 5.04 17.33 9.14
N ALA A 33 4.10 17.15 10.08
CA ALA A 33 2.69 17.55 10.11
C ALA A 33 2.12 18.19 8.83
N ILE A 34 1.40 17.41 8.03
CA ILE A 34 0.52 17.91 6.98
C ILE A 34 -0.90 17.91 7.58
N SER A 35 -1.41 19.12 7.84
CA SER A 35 -2.68 19.38 8.55
C SER A 35 -3.89 19.44 7.61
N SER A 36 -4.99 18.80 8.04
CA SER A 36 -6.43 18.95 7.66
C SER A 36 -7.09 17.62 7.21
N PRO A 37 -8.39 17.40 7.48
CA PRO A 37 -9.06 16.14 7.18
C PRO A 37 -9.29 16.06 5.67
N VAL A 38 -8.55 15.21 4.96
CA VAL A 38 -8.67 15.13 3.50
C VAL A 38 -9.46 13.89 3.10
N ASP A 39 -10.74 14.09 2.77
CA ASP A 39 -11.62 13.09 2.15
C ASP A 39 -11.22 12.75 0.70
N LYS A 40 -10.20 13.42 0.14
CA LYS A 40 -9.68 13.19 -1.22
C LYS A 40 -8.15 13.26 -1.24
N LEU A 41 -7.51 12.29 -1.90
CA LEU A 41 -6.07 12.32 -2.13
C LEU A 41 -5.68 13.58 -2.95
N ASP A 42 -4.82 14.43 -2.40
CA ASP A 42 -4.40 15.69 -3.02
C ASP A 42 -3.14 15.49 -3.89
N GLN A 43 -3.24 15.80 -5.19
CA GLN A 43 -2.12 15.72 -6.13
C GLN A 43 -0.93 16.58 -5.68
N GLN A 44 -1.17 17.76 -5.11
CA GLN A 44 -0.09 18.64 -4.68
C GLN A 44 0.68 18.04 -3.49
N GLN A 45 -0.04 17.40 -2.56
CA GLN A 45 0.55 16.65 -1.46
C GLN A 45 1.44 15.52 -1.99
N ILE A 46 0.98 14.74 -2.97
CA ILE A 46 1.76 13.65 -3.59
C ILE A 46 3.07 14.18 -4.17
N ILE A 47 3.00 15.24 -5.00
CA ILE A 47 4.18 15.82 -5.64
C ILE A 47 5.16 16.33 -4.58
N THR A 48 4.65 16.98 -3.54
CA THR A 48 5.47 17.48 -2.43
C THR A 48 6.18 16.33 -1.71
N THR A 49 5.48 15.24 -1.41
CA THR A 49 6.08 14.05 -0.80
C THR A 49 7.14 13.41 -1.70
N LEU A 50 6.85 13.25 -3.00
CA LEU A 50 7.81 12.67 -3.94
C LEU A 50 9.10 13.50 -4.04
N LYS A 51 8.98 14.84 -4.07
CA LYS A 51 10.13 15.74 -4.04
C LYS A 51 10.91 15.64 -2.73
N ALA A 52 10.21 15.61 -1.59
CA ALA A 52 10.84 15.49 -0.28
C ALA A 52 11.60 14.18 -0.08
N LEU A 53 11.15 13.10 -0.72
CA LEU A 53 11.79 11.79 -0.72
C LEU A 53 12.83 11.61 -1.84
N ASP A 54 13.11 12.65 -2.63
CA ASP A 54 14.00 12.60 -3.79
C ASP A 54 13.63 11.44 -4.75
N ILE A 55 12.34 11.32 -5.05
CA ILE A 55 11.80 10.32 -5.98
C ILE A 55 11.58 10.98 -7.35
N PRO A 56 12.31 10.53 -8.40
CA PRO A 56 12.05 11.02 -9.76
C PRO A 56 10.64 10.63 -10.18
N HIS A 57 9.92 11.58 -10.78
CA HIS A 57 8.56 11.37 -11.23
C HIS A 57 8.26 12.22 -12.47
N ARG A 58 7.35 11.72 -13.31
CA ARG A 58 6.67 12.53 -14.34
C ARG A 58 5.17 12.45 -14.14
N ILE A 59 4.45 13.45 -14.66
CA ILE A 59 2.99 13.52 -14.56
C ILE A 59 2.45 13.68 -15.97
N VAL A 60 1.48 12.84 -16.31
CA VAL A 60 0.71 12.95 -17.55
C VAL A 60 -0.72 13.31 -17.18
N GLN A 61 -1.18 14.45 -17.70
CA GLN A 61 -2.56 14.90 -17.58
C GLN A 61 -3.37 14.33 -18.76
N HIS A 62 -4.60 13.89 -18.49
CA HIS A 62 -5.48 13.31 -19.49
C HIS A 62 -6.96 13.48 -19.12
N PRO A 63 -7.90 13.42 -20.10
CA PRO A 63 -9.31 13.31 -19.78
C PRO A 63 -9.59 12.09 -18.89
N PRO A 64 -10.65 12.10 -18.06
CA PRO A 64 -11.11 10.94 -17.33
C PRO A 64 -11.30 9.75 -18.28
N VAL A 65 -10.61 8.65 -17.99
CA VAL A 65 -10.74 7.43 -18.76
C VAL A 65 -11.64 6.45 -18.03
N PHE A 66 -12.67 5.95 -18.71
CA PHE A 66 -13.63 4.97 -18.17
C PHE A 66 -13.61 3.63 -18.93
N SER A 67 -13.01 3.58 -20.12
CA SER A 67 -12.91 2.37 -20.94
C SER A 67 -11.47 1.90 -21.07
N VAL A 68 -11.27 0.60 -21.28
CA VAL A 68 -9.94 0.00 -21.52
C VAL A 68 -9.33 0.50 -22.84
N ALA A 69 -10.16 0.78 -23.84
CA ALA A 69 -9.67 1.29 -25.13
C ALA A 69 -9.09 2.70 -25.00
N ASP A 70 -9.76 3.56 -24.22
CA ASP A 70 -9.32 4.94 -24.00
C ASP A 70 -8.07 5.01 -23.10
N SER A 71 -7.83 4.01 -22.24
CA SER A 71 -6.68 4.04 -21.31
C SER A 71 -5.36 3.73 -22.00
N VAL A 72 -5.41 2.91 -23.05
CA VAL A 72 -4.27 2.62 -23.93
C VAL A 72 -3.82 3.87 -24.69
N GLY A 73 -4.74 4.79 -25.04
CA GLY A 73 -4.40 6.01 -25.79
C GLY A 73 -3.65 7.07 -24.97
N VAL A 74 -3.75 7.03 -23.63
CA VAL A 74 -3.17 8.04 -22.73
C VAL A 74 -1.69 7.79 -22.44
N ALA A 75 -1.29 6.52 -22.35
CA ALA A 75 0.09 6.11 -22.10
C ALA A 75 0.27 4.68 -22.65
N PRO A 76 0.41 4.51 -23.97
CA PRO A 76 0.45 3.19 -24.61
C PRO A 76 1.67 2.36 -24.16
N GLU A 77 2.76 3.00 -23.76
CA GLU A 77 3.94 2.33 -23.19
C GLU A 77 3.83 1.99 -21.69
N LYS A 78 2.74 2.37 -21.01
CA LYS A 78 2.62 2.17 -19.56
C LYS A 78 2.61 0.68 -19.21
N TYR A 79 3.55 0.27 -18.36
CA TYR A 79 3.50 -1.05 -17.75
C TYR A 79 2.19 -1.20 -16.94
N PRO A 80 1.40 -2.26 -17.17
CA PRO A 80 0.13 -2.45 -16.49
C PRO A 80 0.38 -2.78 -15.01
N VAL A 81 -0.15 -1.96 -14.11
CA VAL A 81 -0.10 -2.16 -12.66
C VAL A 81 -1.50 -2.13 -12.11
N LYS A 82 -1.78 -2.99 -11.14
CA LYS A 82 -2.98 -2.91 -10.31
C LYS A 82 -2.65 -2.82 -8.84
N ASN A 83 -3.52 -2.10 -8.14
CA ASN A 83 -3.46 -1.90 -6.70
C ASN A 83 -4.74 -2.50 -6.12
N LEU A 84 -4.59 -3.46 -5.21
CA LEU A 84 -5.70 -4.21 -4.64
C LEU A 84 -5.68 -4.05 -3.13
N PHE A 85 -6.83 -3.75 -2.54
CA PHE A 85 -6.98 -3.66 -1.10
C PHE A 85 -7.62 -4.94 -0.55
N LEU A 86 -6.84 -5.71 0.20
CA LEU A 86 -7.25 -6.97 0.82
C LEU A 86 -7.30 -6.83 2.33
N VAL A 87 -8.14 -7.63 2.95
CA VAL A 87 -8.27 -7.74 4.40
C VAL A 87 -8.27 -9.20 4.81
N GLU A 88 -7.69 -9.46 5.98
CA GLU A 88 -7.70 -10.79 6.57
C GLU A 88 -9.07 -11.14 7.14
N ARG A 89 -9.54 -12.36 6.88
CA ARG A 89 -10.79 -12.86 7.44
C ARG A 89 -10.65 -13.06 8.94
N ASN A 90 -11.49 -12.38 9.72
CA ASN A 90 -11.48 -12.41 11.19
C ASN A 90 -10.14 -11.99 11.81
N GLY A 91 -9.31 -11.25 11.07
CA GLY A 91 -8.01 -10.78 11.52
C GLY A 91 -7.88 -9.27 11.35
N PRO A 92 -6.84 -8.66 11.96
CA PRO A 92 -6.67 -7.21 11.94
C PRO A 92 -6.00 -6.69 10.66
N ARG A 93 -5.35 -7.57 9.88
CA ARG A 93 -4.47 -7.20 8.77
C ARG A 93 -5.24 -6.60 7.60
N LYS A 94 -4.77 -5.45 7.10
CA LYS A 94 -5.19 -4.83 5.84
C LYS A 94 -3.97 -4.68 4.95
N LEU A 95 -4.12 -4.98 3.67
CA LEU A 95 -3.02 -5.08 2.72
C LEU A 95 -3.32 -4.26 1.48
N LEU A 96 -2.37 -3.41 1.09
CA LEU A 96 -2.26 -2.86 -0.24
C LEU A 96 -1.34 -3.77 -1.06
N VAL A 97 -1.90 -4.51 -2.01
CA VAL A 97 -1.15 -5.38 -2.93
C VAL A 97 -0.92 -4.64 -4.24
N ILE A 98 0.34 -4.44 -4.60
CA ILE A 98 0.79 -3.82 -5.84
C ILE A 98 1.40 -4.91 -6.71
N MET A 99 0.77 -5.20 -7.84
CA MET A 99 1.17 -6.29 -8.73
C MET A 99 0.95 -5.93 -10.20
N ASP A 100 1.51 -6.75 -11.07
CA ASP A 100 1.29 -6.72 -12.51
C ASP A 100 -0.21 -6.77 -12.85
N GLY A 101 -0.63 -5.87 -13.73
CA GLY A 101 -2.03 -5.69 -14.09
C GLY A 101 -2.63 -6.90 -14.80
N LEU A 102 -1.83 -7.62 -15.59
CA LEU A 102 -2.24 -8.77 -16.40
C LEU A 102 -2.18 -10.10 -15.61
N ALA A 103 -1.31 -10.20 -14.61
CA ALA A 103 -1.17 -11.39 -13.77
C ALA A 103 -2.42 -11.67 -12.94
N ARG A 104 -2.89 -12.92 -12.79
CA ARG A 104 -4.02 -13.22 -11.91
C ARG A 104 -3.58 -13.26 -10.45
N LEU A 105 -4.32 -12.60 -9.55
CA LEU A 105 -4.05 -12.70 -8.12
C LEU A 105 -4.43 -14.10 -7.60
N ASP A 106 -3.46 -14.85 -7.08
CA ASP A 106 -3.71 -16.01 -6.22
C ASP A 106 -3.81 -15.58 -4.75
N VAL A 107 -5.05 -15.31 -4.32
CA VAL A 107 -5.35 -14.89 -2.94
C VAL A 107 -4.96 -15.96 -1.92
N LYS A 108 -5.02 -17.25 -2.28
CA LYS A 108 -4.68 -18.35 -1.37
C LYS A 108 -3.16 -18.48 -1.22
N GLY A 109 -2.45 -18.45 -2.35
CA GLY A 109 -0.98 -18.41 -2.36
C GLY A 109 -0.45 -17.22 -1.58
N LEU A 110 -1.01 -16.03 -1.82
CA LEU A 110 -0.63 -14.83 -1.07
C LEU A 110 -0.86 -14.96 0.44
N ALA A 111 -1.99 -15.55 0.86
CA ALA A 111 -2.25 -15.77 2.27
C ALA A 111 -1.22 -16.73 2.91
N ALA A 112 -0.83 -17.79 2.18
CA ALA A 112 0.18 -18.74 2.62
C ALA A 112 1.57 -18.09 2.73
N ASP A 113 1.99 -17.33 1.71
CA ASP A 113 3.27 -16.62 1.67
C ASP A 113 3.42 -15.62 2.82
N LEU A 114 2.33 -14.97 3.20
CA LEU A 114 2.29 -13.99 4.28
C LEU A 114 2.01 -14.59 5.67
N GLY A 115 1.80 -15.91 5.77
CA GLY A 115 1.46 -16.59 7.01
C GLY A 115 0.17 -16.05 7.66
N THR A 116 -0.82 -15.67 6.86
CA THR A 116 -2.06 -15.03 7.32
C THR A 116 -3.28 -15.94 7.12
N ALA A 117 -4.38 -15.63 7.81
CA ALA A 117 -5.65 -16.27 7.52
C ALA A 117 -6.15 -15.88 6.11
N LYS A 118 -7.28 -16.47 5.70
CA LYS A 118 -7.85 -16.24 4.36
C LYS A 118 -8.04 -14.75 4.09
N LEU A 119 -7.47 -14.26 2.99
CA LEU A 119 -7.66 -12.90 2.52
C LEU A 119 -8.95 -12.75 1.68
N HIS A 120 -9.53 -11.55 1.68
CA HIS A 120 -10.64 -11.16 0.81
C HIS A 120 -10.55 -9.67 0.48
N PHE A 121 -11.26 -9.21 -0.55
CA PHE A 121 -11.31 -7.80 -0.89
C PHE A 121 -11.99 -6.99 0.22
N GLY A 122 -11.40 -5.85 0.58
CA GLY A 122 -12.04 -4.91 1.48
C GLY A 122 -13.33 -4.36 0.87
N ASN A 123 -14.36 -4.21 1.69
CA ASN A 123 -15.59 -3.55 1.26
C ASN A 123 -15.39 -2.03 1.14
N GLU A 124 -16.37 -1.34 0.57
CA GLU A 124 -16.30 0.12 0.35
C GLU A 124 -16.05 0.90 1.65
N ASN A 125 -16.75 0.56 2.74
CA ASN A 125 -16.60 1.29 4.00
C ASN A 125 -15.19 1.16 4.57
N THR A 126 -14.64 -0.06 4.58
CA THR A 126 -13.26 -0.31 5.02
C THR A 126 -12.25 0.37 4.10
N LEU A 127 -12.47 0.32 2.78
CA LEU A 127 -11.59 0.99 1.82
C LEU A 127 -11.58 2.51 2.04
N ARG A 128 -12.74 3.14 2.22
CA ARG A 128 -12.84 4.58 2.48
C ARG A 128 -12.17 4.95 3.81
N GLN A 129 -12.43 4.17 4.86
CA GLN A 129 -11.84 4.38 6.18
C GLN A 129 -10.30 4.32 6.16
N HIS A 130 -9.72 3.35 5.46
CA HIS A 130 -8.27 3.15 5.50
C HIS A 130 -7.53 3.87 4.37
N MET A 131 -8.11 3.93 3.18
CA MET A 131 -7.43 4.41 1.96
C MET A 131 -7.98 5.73 1.43
N GLY A 132 -9.08 6.25 1.99
CA GLY A 132 -9.66 7.54 1.59
C GLY A 132 -10.23 7.57 0.17
N VAL A 133 -10.54 6.41 -0.41
CA VAL A 133 -10.97 6.31 -1.82
C VAL A 133 -12.14 5.33 -2.00
N ALA A 134 -12.86 5.50 -3.10
CA ALA A 134 -13.88 4.57 -3.56
C ALA A 134 -13.26 3.33 -4.26
N PRO A 135 -14.01 2.21 -4.37
CA PRO A 135 -13.58 1.07 -5.16
C PRO A 135 -13.20 1.47 -6.59
N GLY A 136 -12.10 0.92 -7.10
CA GLY A 136 -11.55 1.27 -8.42
C GLY A 136 -10.53 2.42 -8.42
N SER A 137 -10.43 3.19 -7.33
CA SER A 137 -9.49 4.32 -7.21
C SER A 137 -8.29 4.01 -6.31
N VAL A 138 -8.01 2.74 -6.04
CA VAL A 138 -6.88 2.31 -5.19
C VAL A 138 -5.56 2.60 -5.90
N SER A 139 -4.63 3.21 -5.17
CA SER A 139 -3.33 3.65 -5.68
C SER A 139 -2.26 3.52 -4.59
N LEU A 140 -0.98 3.49 -4.99
CA LEU A 140 0.17 3.58 -4.08
C LEU A 140 0.06 4.82 -3.17
N PHE A 141 -0.39 5.93 -3.72
CA PHE A 141 -0.46 7.22 -3.02
C PHE A 141 -1.55 7.28 -1.95
N CYS A 142 -2.48 6.33 -1.91
CA CYS A 142 -3.46 6.21 -0.82
C CYS A 142 -2.77 6.01 0.55
N LEU A 143 -1.50 5.61 0.59
CA LEU A 143 -0.71 5.51 1.83
C LEU A 143 -0.44 6.86 2.52
N LEU A 144 -0.70 7.99 1.84
CA LEU A 144 -0.70 9.32 2.43
C LEU A 144 -1.97 9.61 3.26
N HIS A 145 -3.02 8.81 3.08
CA HIS A 145 -4.25 8.95 3.85
C HIS A 145 -4.00 8.62 5.33
N PRO A 146 -4.46 9.45 6.29
CA PRO A 146 -4.23 9.22 7.72
C PRO A 146 -4.73 7.87 8.23
N GLY A 147 -5.81 7.34 7.66
CA GLY A 147 -6.38 6.04 8.02
C GLY A 147 -5.57 4.83 7.55
N SER A 148 -4.52 5.02 6.75
CA SER A 148 -3.78 3.91 6.14
C SER A 148 -2.63 3.39 7.03
N GLN A 149 -2.46 3.91 8.25
CA GLN A 149 -1.29 3.64 9.11
C GLN A 149 -1.09 2.14 9.38
N ASP A 150 -2.18 1.37 9.45
CA ASP A 150 -2.19 -0.07 9.70
C ASP A 150 -2.29 -0.91 8.42
N VAL A 151 -2.14 -0.29 7.25
CA VAL A 151 -2.14 -0.98 5.95
C VAL A 151 -0.73 -1.45 5.61
N GLU A 152 -0.56 -2.75 5.54
CA GLU A 152 0.66 -3.41 5.09
C GLU A 152 0.80 -3.29 3.57
N VAL A 153 2.02 -3.11 3.08
CA VAL A 153 2.26 -2.96 1.64
C VAL A 153 2.92 -4.23 1.12
N VAL A 154 2.30 -4.87 0.14
CA VAL A 154 2.82 -6.05 -0.52
C VAL A 154 3.10 -5.71 -1.97
N VAL A 155 4.32 -5.98 -2.43
CA VAL A 155 4.76 -5.61 -3.79
C VAL A 155 5.28 -6.85 -4.49
N GLN A 156 4.79 -7.10 -5.70
CA GLN A 156 5.31 -8.15 -6.57
C GLN A 156 6.70 -7.75 -7.07
N LYS A 157 7.71 -8.60 -6.82
CA LYS A 157 9.14 -8.30 -7.05
C LYS A 157 9.45 -7.82 -8.46
N GLN A 158 8.80 -8.38 -9.48
CA GLN A 158 9.04 -8.02 -10.88
C GLN A 158 8.73 -6.55 -11.22
N LEU A 159 7.92 -5.88 -10.39
CA LEU A 159 7.65 -4.46 -10.57
C LEU A 159 8.87 -3.59 -10.25
N LEU A 160 9.77 -4.04 -9.37
CA LEU A 160 10.93 -3.24 -8.94
C LEU A 160 11.95 -3.00 -10.05
N SER A 161 12.00 -3.91 -11.04
CA SER A 161 12.86 -3.77 -12.23
C SER A 161 12.23 -2.93 -13.34
N GLN A 162 10.97 -2.52 -13.21
CA GLN A 162 10.33 -1.72 -14.25
C GLN A 162 10.89 -0.30 -14.25
N PRO A 163 11.27 0.23 -15.43
CA PRO A 163 11.84 1.58 -15.52
C PRO A 163 10.83 2.64 -15.08
N GLU A 164 9.54 2.37 -15.27
CA GLU A 164 8.47 3.29 -14.96
C GLU A 164 7.14 2.57 -14.69
N LEU A 165 6.45 2.97 -13.63
CA LEU A 165 5.14 2.47 -13.22
C LEU A 165 4.20 3.66 -12.97
N GLY A 166 2.97 3.59 -13.48
CA GLY A 166 2.00 4.69 -13.40
C GLY A 166 0.90 4.46 -12.36
N PHE A 167 0.70 5.44 -11.48
CA PHE A 167 -0.28 5.44 -10.40
C PHE A 167 -1.17 6.68 -10.48
N HIS A 168 -2.45 6.54 -10.12
CA HIS A 168 -3.39 7.68 -10.12
C HIS A 168 -3.22 8.54 -8.86
N PRO A 169 -3.15 9.87 -8.97
CA PRO A 169 -2.95 10.77 -7.84
C PRO A 169 -4.26 11.23 -7.17
N GLY A 170 -5.25 10.34 -7.05
CA GLY A 170 -6.52 10.63 -6.36
C GLY A 170 -7.73 10.86 -7.27
N ASP A 171 -7.50 11.08 -8.56
CA ASP A 171 -8.52 11.01 -9.60
C ASP A 171 -7.95 10.44 -10.91
N ASN A 172 -8.84 10.10 -11.83
CA ASN A 172 -8.51 9.44 -13.10
C ASN A 172 -8.23 10.45 -14.23
N THR A 173 -7.91 11.70 -13.91
CA THR A 173 -7.53 12.76 -14.86
C THR A 173 -6.01 12.92 -14.98
N ALA A 174 -5.25 12.20 -14.15
CA ALA A 174 -3.81 12.19 -14.24
C ALA A 174 -3.24 10.81 -13.92
N THR A 175 -2.03 10.58 -14.41
CA THR A 175 -1.17 9.47 -14.03
C THR A 175 0.19 10.02 -13.64
N VAL A 176 0.63 9.70 -12.42
CA VAL A 176 1.98 9.98 -11.93
C VAL A 176 2.82 8.73 -12.09
N PHE A 177 3.94 8.89 -12.75
CA PHE A 177 4.86 7.80 -13.04
C PHE A 177 6.10 7.91 -12.18
N ILE A 178 6.54 6.79 -11.61
CA ILE A 178 7.77 6.65 -10.83
C ILE A 178 8.51 5.38 -11.24
N PRO A 179 9.84 5.30 -11.08
CA PRO A 179 10.55 4.03 -11.25
C PRO A 179 10.09 2.96 -10.26
N GLY A 180 10.07 1.69 -10.69
CA GLY A 180 9.71 0.58 -9.80
C GLY A 180 10.61 0.50 -8.56
N ALA A 181 11.90 0.77 -8.73
CA ALA A 181 12.88 0.85 -7.63
C ALA A 181 12.56 1.93 -6.58
N SER A 182 11.71 2.91 -6.91
CA SER A 182 11.31 3.97 -5.97
C SER A 182 10.15 3.57 -5.05
N ILE A 183 9.47 2.44 -5.30
CA ILE A 183 8.36 1.99 -4.44
C ILE A 183 8.83 1.80 -3.00
N GLU A 184 9.96 1.13 -2.80
CA GLU A 184 10.50 0.89 -1.46
C GLU A 184 10.77 2.21 -0.72
N ARG A 185 11.40 3.18 -1.41
CA ARG A 185 11.68 4.50 -0.84
C ARG A 185 10.40 5.24 -0.50
N PHE A 186 9.38 5.19 -1.36
CA PHE A 186 8.10 5.82 -1.07
C PHE A 186 7.44 5.22 0.17
N VAL A 187 7.33 3.89 0.22
CA VAL A 187 6.70 3.15 1.32
C VAL A 187 7.44 3.39 2.65
N ALA A 188 8.77 3.34 2.63
CA ALA A 188 9.61 3.69 3.78
C ALA A 188 9.43 5.16 4.20
N GLY A 189 9.37 6.07 3.24
CA GLY A 189 9.16 7.50 3.47
C GLY A 189 7.82 7.83 4.14
N VAL A 190 6.79 7.02 3.92
CA VAL A 190 5.49 7.12 4.61
C VAL A 190 5.41 6.28 5.89
N GLY A 191 6.53 5.71 6.36
CA GLY A 191 6.63 5.05 7.66
C GLY A 191 6.24 3.57 7.67
N ARG A 192 6.35 2.86 6.55
CA ARG A 192 6.03 1.43 6.41
C ARG A 192 7.17 0.68 5.75
N GLU A 193 7.23 -0.63 5.90
CA GLU A 193 8.17 -1.48 5.15
C GLU A 193 7.39 -2.37 4.18
N PRO A 194 7.74 -2.40 2.89
CA PRO A 194 7.06 -3.27 1.94
C PRO A 194 7.51 -4.73 2.09
N VAL A 195 6.57 -5.65 1.97
CA VAL A 195 6.84 -7.09 1.82
C VAL A 195 6.92 -7.43 0.35
N PHE A 196 8.05 -7.99 -0.07
CA PHE A 196 8.27 -8.39 -1.45
C PHE A 196 7.92 -9.85 -1.68
N VAL A 197 6.95 -10.09 -2.56
CA VAL A 197 6.48 -11.45 -2.92
C VAL A 197 6.83 -11.75 -4.37
N SER A 198 7.05 -13.03 -4.67
CA SER A 198 7.42 -13.47 -6.02
C SER A 198 6.22 -13.78 -6.93
N MET A 199 4.98 -13.52 -6.48
CA MET A 199 3.68 -13.92 -7.09
C MET A 199 3.70 -14.02 -8.61
#